data_AF-A0A1W9MUX4-F1
#
_entry.id   AF-A0A1W9MUX4-F1
#
_cell.length_a   1.000
_cell.length_b   1.000
_cell.length_c   1.000
_cell.angle_alpha   90.00
_cell.angle_beta   90.00
_cell.angle_gamma   90.00
#
_symmetry.space_group_name_H-M   'P 1'
#
loop_
_entity.id
_entity.type
_entity.pdbx_description
1 polymer ?
#
loop_
_entity_poly.entity_id
_entity_poly.type
_entity_poly.pdbx_seq_one_letter_code
_entity_poly.pdbx_strand_id
1 'polypeptide(L)'
;MKQARVAPFVPETKPLEALATILARIATNDDVPVSKAREFAHEMTLKNQDEQFDGLRRIAHALPDIARSPLVILVDQFEEIYSLCDDAEERRIFIENLIYAAKDRAARIFVVITLRSDFLGQTQTHPELSRIIAEKGVIVPAMNETELRRAITEPAQNAKSPMNPAVADLLIEQAKDHEGVLPLLEFALTQIWEGMKKGVDSIKTLTEIRGVGGALANKAQEIYAALGEKEKRIAKRAFLAMIKLGEGTKDTRRRVPICEMAAYDETPEMVHQVLMEFAKPGARLITLSSDLTPRPPSLEGKGEKTDSRETPLSVSGRGWGWGYAEITHEALFDHWLILKEWLSKSRDDIRFERKLSEAANAWNESGKAAGLLWWQSPNLDLLEKFYQKNQSEFTVPQMAFYRASVRKDRMTKLINRGIISVLVMLTGFSVWGDFRARSERDRMFKRQIDALIIQVCKLIWELI
;
A
#
# COMPACT_ATOMS: atom_id res chain seq x y z
N MET A 1 -15.30 17.01 -40.89
CA MET A 1 -14.88 17.56 -39.57
C MET A 1 -13.50 17.03 -39.27
N LYS A 2 -12.58 17.85 -38.75
CA LYS A 2 -11.28 17.36 -38.26
C LYS A 2 -11.55 16.43 -37.07
N GLN A 3 -11.28 15.14 -37.20
CA GLN A 3 -11.45 14.20 -36.10
C GLN A 3 -10.21 14.27 -35.22
N ALA A 4 -10.38 14.73 -33.98
CA ALA A 4 -9.29 14.77 -33.01
C ALA A 4 -8.86 13.34 -32.67
N ARG A 5 -7.56 13.13 -32.50
CA ARG A 5 -7.00 11.87 -31.99
C ARG A 5 -7.01 11.92 -30.49
N VAL A 6 -7.80 11.07 -29.85
CA VAL A 6 -7.86 10.99 -28.39
C VAL A 6 -6.93 9.87 -27.92
N ALA A 7 -6.05 10.21 -26.97
CA ALA A 7 -5.11 9.31 -26.32
C ALA A 7 -5.50 9.19 -24.83
N PRO A 8 -6.47 8.31 -24.49
CA PRO A 8 -6.84 8.07 -23.11
C PRO A 8 -5.83 7.13 -22.44
N PHE A 9 -5.41 7.45 -21.22
CA PHE A 9 -4.61 6.55 -20.41
C PHE A 9 -4.70 6.89 -18.92
N VAL A 10 -4.28 5.93 -18.11
CA VAL A 10 -4.15 6.05 -16.66
C VAL A 10 -2.65 6.01 -16.32
N PRO A 11 -2.12 6.90 -15.44
CA PRO A 11 -0.68 7.01 -15.20
C PRO A 11 -0.01 5.79 -14.56
N GLU A 12 -0.71 5.05 -13.71
CA GLU A 12 -0.19 3.89 -12.97
C GLU A 12 1.08 4.24 -12.15
N THR A 13 2.01 3.29 -12.01
CA THR A 13 3.25 3.47 -11.21
C THR A 13 4.34 4.26 -11.96
N LYS A 14 4.30 4.25 -13.30
CA LYS A 14 5.30 4.86 -14.19
C LYS A 14 4.65 5.75 -15.25
N PRO A 15 4.33 7.00 -14.92
CA PRO A 15 3.52 7.86 -15.76
C PRO A 15 4.17 8.18 -17.12
N LEU A 16 5.50 8.28 -17.19
CA LEU A 16 6.20 8.54 -18.45
C LEU A 16 6.16 7.34 -19.39
N GLU A 17 6.36 6.12 -18.87
CA GLU A 17 6.30 4.89 -19.66
C GLU A 17 4.87 4.64 -20.19
N ALA A 18 3.86 4.87 -19.35
CA ALA A 18 2.44 4.74 -19.73
C ALA A 18 2.07 5.69 -20.89
N LEU A 19 2.40 6.98 -20.76
CA LEU A 19 2.14 7.98 -21.80
C LEU A 19 2.91 7.66 -23.09
N ALA A 20 4.19 7.32 -22.97
CA ALA A 20 5.04 6.99 -24.11
C ALA A 20 4.52 5.78 -24.88
N THR A 21 4.00 4.76 -24.18
CA THR A 21 3.42 3.56 -24.79
C THR A 21 2.20 3.91 -25.65
N ILE A 22 1.31 4.77 -25.14
CA ILE A 22 0.10 5.18 -25.86
C ILE A 22 0.44 6.03 -27.08
N LEU A 23 1.39 6.97 -26.95
CA LEU A 23 1.86 7.77 -28.09
C LEU A 23 2.57 6.92 -29.14
N ALA A 24 3.34 5.92 -28.71
CA ALA A 24 3.99 4.98 -29.60
C ALA A 24 2.96 4.17 -30.39
N ARG A 25 1.88 3.68 -29.75
CA ARG A 25 0.79 2.97 -30.43
C ARG A 25 0.13 3.84 -31.50
N ILE A 26 -0.11 5.11 -31.19
CA ILE A 26 -0.67 6.08 -32.14
C ILE A 26 0.30 6.37 -33.30
N ALA A 27 1.60 6.42 -33.02
CA ALA A 27 2.62 6.72 -34.03
C ALA A 27 2.86 5.55 -35.00
N THR A 28 2.91 4.31 -34.49
CA THR A 28 3.27 3.12 -35.27
C THR A 28 2.07 2.31 -35.75
N ASN A 29 0.89 2.54 -35.18
CA ASN A 29 -0.30 1.70 -35.38
C ASN A 29 -0.04 0.21 -35.04
N ASP A 30 0.86 -0.01 -34.06
CA ASP A 30 1.24 -1.32 -33.53
C ASP A 30 0.71 -1.43 -32.10
N ASP A 31 0.14 -2.60 -31.74
CA ASP A 31 -0.42 -2.86 -30.43
C ASP A 31 0.66 -2.96 -29.33
N VAL A 32 1.91 -3.32 -29.69
CA VAL A 32 3.01 -3.55 -28.73
C VAL A 32 4.31 -2.83 -29.13
N PRO A 33 4.34 -1.48 -29.11
CA PRO A 33 5.44 -0.69 -29.67
C PRO A 33 6.60 -0.49 -28.67
N VAL A 34 7.17 -1.57 -28.13
CA VAL A 34 8.14 -1.52 -27.00
C VAL A 34 9.34 -0.62 -27.27
N SER A 35 9.96 -0.73 -28.46
CA SER A 35 11.16 0.06 -28.80
C SER A 35 10.84 1.55 -28.87
N LYS A 36 9.74 1.90 -29.55
CA LYS A 36 9.32 3.29 -29.75
C LYS A 36 8.81 3.93 -28.46
N ALA A 37 8.14 3.15 -27.61
CA ALA A 37 7.72 3.59 -26.28
C ALA A 37 8.93 3.94 -25.40
N ARG A 38 9.99 3.13 -25.41
CA ARG A 38 11.24 3.45 -24.68
C ARG A 38 11.93 4.70 -25.20
N GLU A 39 11.99 4.86 -26.52
CA GLU A 39 12.53 6.07 -27.16
C GLU A 39 11.75 7.31 -26.72
N PHE A 40 10.42 7.26 -26.79
CA PHE A 40 9.55 8.36 -26.39
C PHE A 40 9.63 8.68 -24.89
N ALA A 41 9.69 7.66 -24.02
CA ALA A 41 9.86 7.87 -22.59
C ALA A 41 11.20 8.59 -22.30
N HIS A 42 12.28 8.16 -22.95
CA HIS A 42 13.58 8.81 -22.82
C HIS A 42 13.55 10.27 -23.32
N GLU A 43 12.96 10.53 -24.49
CA GLU A 43 12.84 11.89 -25.05
C GLU A 43 12.08 12.86 -24.12
N MET A 44 11.11 12.38 -23.34
CA MET A 44 10.41 13.20 -22.34
C MET A 44 11.26 13.56 -21.12
N THR A 45 12.31 12.80 -20.83
CA THR A 45 13.27 13.10 -19.76
C THR A 45 14.33 14.13 -20.16
N LEU A 46 14.41 14.46 -21.46
CA LEU A 46 15.37 15.44 -21.95
C LEU A 46 14.81 16.86 -21.83
N LYS A 47 15.67 17.79 -21.41
CA LYS A 47 15.38 19.22 -21.39
C LYS A 47 15.75 19.86 -22.73
N ASN A 48 15.01 20.89 -23.12
CA ASN A 48 15.34 21.75 -24.23
C ASN A 48 16.38 22.82 -23.85
N GLN A 49 16.68 23.74 -24.77
CA GLN A 49 17.65 24.83 -24.56
C GLN A 49 17.25 25.80 -23.44
N ASP A 50 15.95 25.92 -23.15
CA ASP A 50 15.39 26.76 -22.10
C ASP A 50 15.26 26.02 -20.75
N GLU A 51 15.91 24.86 -20.62
CA GLU A 51 15.85 23.94 -19.46
C GLU A 51 14.44 23.39 -19.13
N GLN A 52 13.54 23.38 -20.11
CA GLN A 52 12.17 22.88 -19.96
C GLN A 52 12.00 21.50 -20.57
N PHE A 53 11.15 20.66 -19.98
CA PHE A 53 10.80 19.37 -20.56
C PHE A 53 9.72 19.56 -21.63
N ASP A 54 10.12 19.46 -22.90
CA ASP A 54 9.25 19.63 -24.05
C ASP A 54 9.07 18.36 -24.90
N GLY A 55 9.59 17.22 -24.42
CA GLY A 55 9.61 15.97 -25.17
C GLY A 55 8.23 15.53 -25.64
N LEU A 56 7.20 15.67 -24.80
CA LEU A 56 5.81 15.38 -25.19
C LEU A 56 5.36 16.22 -26.39
N ARG A 57 5.68 17.52 -26.40
CA ARG A 57 5.35 18.40 -27.52
C ARG A 57 6.12 17.99 -28.76
N ARG A 58 7.43 17.71 -28.66
CA ARG A 58 8.26 17.28 -29.79
C ARG A 58 7.72 15.98 -30.41
N ILE A 59 7.39 14.99 -29.58
CA ILE A 59 6.81 13.71 -30.00
C ILE A 59 5.46 13.94 -30.69
N ALA A 60 4.56 14.71 -30.07
CA ALA A 60 3.23 14.99 -30.63
C ALA A 60 3.31 15.73 -31.98
N HIS A 61 4.26 16.65 -32.15
CA HIS A 61 4.49 17.34 -33.41
C HIS A 61 5.08 16.44 -34.50
N ALA A 62 5.77 15.37 -34.14
CA ALA A 62 6.28 14.37 -35.05
C ALA A 62 5.21 13.35 -35.49
N LEU A 63 4.03 13.32 -34.84
CA LEU A 63 2.95 12.43 -35.25
C LEU A 63 2.43 12.80 -36.65
N PRO A 64 2.12 11.80 -37.50
CA PRO A 64 1.57 12.05 -38.83
C PRO A 64 0.26 12.82 -38.72
N ASP A 65 -0.01 13.73 -39.67
CA ASP A 65 -1.26 14.50 -39.76
C ASP A 65 -1.65 15.36 -38.55
N ILE A 66 -0.75 15.70 -37.63
CA ILE A 66 -1.06 16.52 -36.44
C ILE A 66 -1.67 17.89 -36.77
N ALA A 67 -1.38 18.45 -37.94
CA ALA A 67 -1.98 19.71 -38.41
C ALA A 67 -3.46 19.57 -38.83
N ARG A 68 -3.88 18.36 -39.23
CA ARG A 68 -5.25 18.04 -39.66
C ARG A 68 -6.06 17.40 -38.53
N SER A 69 -5.41 16.61 -37.69
CA SER A 69 -6.02 15.85 -36.59
C SER A 69 -5.26 16.14 -35.29
N PRO A 70 -5.70 17.14 -34.51
CA PRO A 70 -5.04 17.50 -33.25
C PRO A 70 -5.09 16.34 -32.26
N LEU A 71 -4.11 16.29 -31.37
CA LEU A 71 -3.98 15.29 -30.31
C LEU A 71 -4.67 15.79 -29.04
N VAL A 72 -5.56 14.98 -28.48
CA VAL A 72 -6.18 15.18 -27.17
C VAL A 72 -5.62 14.11 -26.24
N ILE A 73 -4.83 14.50 -25.27
CA ILE A 73 -4.31 13.62 -24.23
C ILE A 73 -5.30 13.66 -23.09
N LEU A 74 -5.96 12.53 -22.81
CA LEU A 74 -6.88 12.38 -21.69
C LEU A 74 -6.17 11.56 -20.61
N VAL A 75 -5.71 12.23 -19.57
CA VAL A 75 -5.14 11.59 -18.38
C VAL A 75 -6.28 11.34 -17.41
N ASP A 76 -6.75 10.10 -17.35
CA ASP A 76 -7.78 9.68 -16.41
C ASP A 76 -7.15 9.25 -15.08
N GLN A 77 -7.82 9.48 -13.95
CA GLN A 77 -7.31 9.23 -12.59
C GLN A 77 -5.93 9.86 -12.35
N PHE A 78 -5.80 11.16 -12.62
CA PHE A 78 -4.53 11.89 -12.47
C PHE A 78 -3.96 11.80 -11.05
N GLU A 79 -4.79 11.56 -10.03
CA GLU A 79 -4.34 11.32 -8.65
C GLU A 79 -3.34 10.17 -8.49
N GLU A 80 -3.29 9.22 -9.42
CA GLU A 80 -2.39 8.05 -9.34
C GLU A 80 -0.91 8.44 -9.29
N ILE A 81 -0.52 9.56 -9.89
CA ILE A 81 0.87 10.03 -9.82
C ILE A 81 1.29 10.39 -8.39
N TYR A 82 0.34 10.70 -7.50
CA TYR A 82 0.63 11.01 -6.10
C TYR A 82 0.53 9.78 -5.19
N SER A 83 -0.23 8.75 -5.59
CA SER A 83 -0.50 7.58 -4.77
C SER A 83 0.28 6.32 -5.17
N LEU A 84 0.70 6.19 -6.43
CA LEU A 84 1.36 5.00 -6.98
C LEU A 84 2.78 5.26 -7.51
N CYS A 85 3.09 6.50 -7.91
CA CYS A 85 4.42 6.85 -8.39
C CYS A 85 5.33 7.26 -7.23
N ASP A 86 6.26 6.38 -6.88
CA ASP A 86 7.24 6.59 -5.80
C ASP A 86 8.33 7.60 -6.18
N ASP A 87 8.65 7.73 -7.47
CA ASP A 87 9.69 8.64 -7.96
C ASP A 87 9.14 10.07 -8.11
N ALA A 88 9.55 10.94 -7.18
CA ALA A 88 9.16 12.34 -7.18
C ALA A 88 9.68 13.12 -8.40
N GLU A 89 10.82 12.72 -8.95
CA GLU A 89 11.41 13.37 -10.12
C GLU A 89 10.70 12.92 -11.40
N GLU A 90 10.37 11.64 -11.54
CA GLU A 90 9.54 11.16 -12.65
C GLU A 90 8.17 11.87 -12.67
N ARG A 91 7.50 11.98 -11.51
CA ARG A 91 6.25 12.74 -11.39
C ARG A 91 6.41 14.19 -11.83
N ARG A 92 7.49 14.86 -11.42
CA ARG A 92 7.76 16.27 -11.79
C ARG A 92 7.94 16.42 -13.30
N ILE A 93 8.75 15.57 -13.92
CA ILE A 93 9.01 15.55 -15.37
C ILE A 93 7.70 15.33 -16.14
N PHE A 94 6.86 14.41 -15.70
CA PHE A 94 5.56 14.13 -16.30
C PHE A 94 4.63 15.35 -16.28
N ILE A 95 4.48 15.98 -15.11
CA ILE A 95 3.64 17.18 -14.94
C ILE A 95 4.15 18.33 -15.83
N GLU A 96 5.46 18.57 -15.85
CA GLU A 96 6.05 19.65 -16.65
C GLU A 96 5.88 19.42 -18.16
N ASN A 97 6.01 18.18 -18.64
CA ASN A 97 5.73 17.84 -20.03
C ASN A 97 4.27 18.15 -20.41
N LEU A 98 3.30 17.77 -19.56
CA LEU A 98 1.87 18.04 -19.81
C LEU A 98 1.57 19.53 -19.87
N ILE A 99 2.11 20.30 -18.91
CA ILE A 99 1.93 21.75 -18.85
C ILE A 99 2.55 22.41 -20.08
N TYR A 100 3.76 22.00 -20.48
CA TYR A 100 4.44 22.55 -21.64
C TYR A 100 3.68 22.24 -22.94
N ALA A 101 3.19 21.01 -23.10
CA ALA A 101 2.39 20.61 -24.25
C ALA A 101 1.04 21.36 -24.31
N ALA A 102 0.40 21.61 -23.16
CA ALA A 102 -0.85 22.38 -23.08
C ALA A 102 -0.69 23.86 -23.49
N LYS A 103 0.54 24.39 -23.48
CA LYS A 103 0.87 25.75 -23.95
C LYS A 103 1.12 25.81 -25.46
N ASP A 104 0.88 24.74 -26.21
CA ASP A 104 1.15 24.71 -27.65
C ASP A 104 0.35 25.79 -28.41
N ARG A 105 1.07 26.80 -28.92
CA ARG A 105 0.47 27.92 -29.67
C ARG A 105 -0.17 27.50 -30.98
N ALA A 106 0.20 26.34 -31.52
CA ALA A 106 -0.38 25.83 -32.76
C ALA A 106 -1.75 25.18 -32.55
N ALA A 107 -2.22 25.08 -31.29
CA ALA A 107 -3.47 24.43 -30.90
C ALA A 107 -3.59 23.00 -31.46
N ARG A 108 -2.47 22.28 -31.50
CA ARG A 108 -2.38 20.92 -32.01
C ARG A 108 -2.47 19.88 -30.90
N ILE A 109 -2.24 20.29 -29.67
CA ILE A 109 -2.22 19.43 -28.49
C ILE A 109 -3.18 20.02 -27.46
N PHE A 110 -4.08 19.18 -26.95
CA PHE A 110 -4.98 19.48 -25.85
C PHE A 110 -4.73 18.46 -24.75
N VAL A 111 -4.69 18.92 -23.51
CA VAL A 111 -4.53 18.06 -22.34
C VAL A 111 -5.79 18.18 -21.50
N VAL A 112 -6.42 17.05 -21.21
CA VAL A 112 -7.54 16.93 -20.30
C VAL A 112 -7.10 16.00 -19.18
N ILE A 113 -7.26 16.44 -17.95
CA ILE A 113 -7.00 15.60 -16.77
C ILE A 113 -8.32 15.40 -16.02
N THR A 114 -8.54 14.20 -15.49
CA THR A 114 -9.56 13.97 -14.46
C THR A 114 -8.84 13.85 -13.12
N LEU A 115 -9.37 14.52 -12.10
CA LEU A 115 -8.76 14.54 -10.78
C LEU A 115 -9.87 14.56 -9.73
N ARG A 116 -9.77 13.66 -8.76
CA ARG A 116 -10.68 13.69 -7.61
C ARG A 116 -10.40 14.90 -6.70
N SER A 117 -11.47 15.44 -6.11
CA SER A 117 -11.40 16.67 -5.30
C SER A 117 -10.53 16.55 -4.04
N ASP A 118 -10.43 15.35 -3.46
CA ASP A 118 -9.56 15.02 -2.31
C ASP A 118 -8.06 15.14 -2.62
N PHE A 119 -7.66 15.08 -3.89
CA PHE A 119 -6.27 15.24 -4.32
C PHE A 119 -5.90 16.68 -4.71
N LEU A 120 -6.84 17.63 -4.69
CA LEU A 120 -6.54 19.03 -5.02
C LEU A 120 -5.43 19.62 -4.12
N GLY A 121 -5.37 19.23 -2.85
CA GLY A 121 -4.31 19.65 -1.93
C GLY A 121 -2.90 19.24 -2.40
N GLN A 122 -2.75 18.04 -2.97
CA GLN A 122 -1.45 17.55 -3.44
C GLN A 122 -0.93 18.34 -4.65
N THR A 123 -1.83 18.90 -5.47
CA THR A 123 -1.43 19.73 -6.62
C THR A 123 -0.71 21.02 -6.23
N GLN A 124 -0.83 21.46 -4.97
CA GLN A 124 -0.15 22.66 -4.46
C GLN A 124 1.38 22.51 -4.44
N THR A 125 1.89 21.27 -4.47
CA THR A 125 3.32 20.98 -4.65
C THR A 125 3.85 21.46 -6.00
N HIS A 126 2.96 21.71 -6.97
CA HIS A 126 3.27 22.22 -8.31
C HIS A 126 2.48 23.52 -8.56
N PRO A 127 3.03 24.70 -8.23
CA PRO A 127 2.31 25.97 -8.27
C PRO A 127 1.68 26.29 -9.63
N GLU A 128 2.36 25.96 -10.72
CA GLU A 128 1.84 26.19 -12.07
C GLU A 128 0.63 25.30 -12.38
N LEU A 129 0.69 24.01 -12.01
CA LEU A 129 -0.43 23.09 -12.17
C LEU A 129 -1.65 23.57 -11.36
N SER A 130 -1.43 23.94 -10.10
CA SER A 130 -2.47 24.44 -9.21
C SER A 130 -3.16 25.68 -9.79
N ARG A 131 -2.39 26.63 -10.35
CA ARG A 131 -2.93 27.81 -11.03
C ARG A 131 -3.78 27.44 -12.25
N ILE A 132 -3.31 26.52 -13.08
CA ILE A 132 -4.06 26.07 -14.27
C ILE A 132 -5.37 25.40 -13.86
N ILE A 133 -5.35 24.55 -12.85
CA ILE A 133 -6.56 23.89 -12.33
C ILE A 133 -7.54 24.94 -11.77
N ALA A 134 -7.07 25.96 -11.06
CA ALA A 134 -7.92 27.02 -10.55
C ALA A 134 -8.55 27.88 -11.68
N GLU A 135 -7.80 28.14 -12.75
CA GLU A 135 -8.26 28.98 -13.88
C GLU A 135 -9.13 28.22 -14.90
N LYS A 136 -8.91 26.92 -15.09
CA LYS A 136 -9.48 26.10 -16.18
C LYS A 136 -10.26 24.88 -15.71
N GLY A 137 -10.19 24.53 -14.43
CA GLY A 137 -10.85 23.37 -13.87
C GLY A 137 -12.38 23.50 -13.94
N VAL A 138 -13.03 22.40 -14.26
CA VAL A 138 -14.50 22.27 -14.20
C VAL A 138 -14.82 21.26 -13.10
N ILE A 139 -15.51 21.71 -12.07
CA ILE A 139 -16.01 20.82 -11.03
C ILE A 139 -17.26 20.12 -11.56
N VAL A 140 -17.22 18.79 -11.64
CA VAL A 140 -18.37 17.96 -11.96
C VAL A 140 -19.09 17.63 -10.65
N PRO A 141 -20.27 18.23 -10.37
CA PRO A 141 -21.00 17.92 -9.15
C PRO A 141 -21.60 16.52 -9.20
N ALA A 142 -22.04 16.02 -8.04
CA ALA A 142 -22.87 14.82 -8.00
C ALA A 142 -24.15 15.02 -8.83
N MET A 143 -24.59 13.97 -9.53
CA MET A 143 -25.82 14.01 -10.32
C MET A 143 -27.00 14.36 -9.43
N ASN A 144 -27.84 15.30 -9.88
CA ASN A 144 -29.12 15.53 -9.23
C ASN A 144 -30.10 14.38 -9.55
N GLU A 145 -31.24 14.34 -8.85
CA GLU A 145 -32.26 13.30 -9.03
C GLU A 145 -32.75 13.16 -10.48
N THR A 146 -32.85 14.27 -11.23
CA THR A 146 -33.32 14.24 -12.63
C THR A 146 -32.24 13.66 -13.54
N GLU A 147 -30.99 14.05 -13.35
CA GLU A 147 -29.85 13.51 -14.09
C GLU A 147 -29.65 12.03 -13.80
N LEU A 148 -29.76 11.63 -12.53
CA LEU A 148 -29.67 10.24 -12.11
C LEU A 148 -30.79 9.39 -12.70
N ARG A 149 -32.03 9.90 -12.71
CA ARG A 149 -33.16 9.26 -13.39
C ARG A 149 -32.87 9.01 -14.86
N ARG A 150 -32.40 10.04 -15.57
CA ARG A 150 -32.05 9.93 -16.99
C ARG A 150 -30.96 8.89 -17.21
N ALA A 151 -29.91 8.90 -16.38
CA ALA A 151 -28.83 7.91 -16.41
C ALA A 151 -29.32 6.47 -16.19
N ILE A 152 -30.35 6.26 -15.37
CA ILE A 152 -30.96 4.94 -15.12
C ILE A 152 -31.88 4.52 -16.28
N THR A 153 -32.79 5.40 -16.73
CA THR A 153 -33.91 5.01 -17.60
C THR A 153 -33.60 5.11 -19.08
N GLU A 154 -32.84 6.13 -19.52
CA GLU A 154 -32.59 6.36 -20.96
C GLU A 154 -31.81 5.22 -21.63
N PRO A 155 -30.76 4.61 -21.02
CA PRO A 155 -30.06 3.48 -21.64
C PRO A 155 -30.97 2.28 -21.94
N ALA A 156 -31.88 1.95 -21.01
CA ALA A 156 -32.82 0.85 -21.14
C ALA A 156 -33.88 1.14 -22.23
N GLN A 157 -34.36 2.39 -22.31
CA GLN A 157 -35.25 2.85 -23.39
C GLN A 157 -34.58 2.77 -24.76
N ASN A 158 -33.34 3.21 -24.88
CA ASN A 158 -32.56 3.14 -26.12
C ASN A 158 -32.30 1.69 -26.55
N ALA A 159 -32.14 0.77 -25.59
CA ALA A 159 -32.07 -0.67 -25.82
C ALA A 159 -33.43 -1.34 -26.12
N LYS A 160 -34.53 -0.56 -26.24
CA LYS A 160 -35.90 -1.02 -26.47
C LYS A 160 -36.43 -1.98 -25.39
N SER A 161 -35.91 -1.87 -24.17
CA SER A 161 -36.33 -2.68 -23.02
C SER A 161 -36.57 -1.74 -21.83
N PRO A 162 -37.67 -0.98 -21.82
CA PRO A 162 -37.91 0.04 -20.81
C PRO A 162 -38.03 -0.59 -19.42
N MET A 163 -37.30 -0.01 -18.47
CA MET A 163 -37.39 -0.37 -17.06
C MET A 163 -38.71 0.13 -16.46
N ASN A 164 -39.22 -0.57 -15.45
CA ASN A 164 -40.37 -0.11 -14.69
C ASN A 164 -40.05 1.23 -13.98
N PRO A 165 -40.84 2.31 -14.17
CA PRO A 165 -40.60 3.59 -13.53
C PRO A 165 -40.50 3.52 -11.99
N ALA A 166 -41.31 2.66 -11.36
CA ALA A 166 -41.28 2.47 -9.90
C ALA A 166 -39.95 1.88 -9.41
N VAL A 167 -39.28 1.06 -10.24
CA VAL A 167 -37.94 0.55 -9.94
C VAL A 167 -36.93 1.69 -10.00
N ALA A 168 -37.00 2.55 -11.01
CA ALA A 168 -36.12 3.72 -11.10
C ALA A 168 -36.33 4.67 -9.91
N ASP A 169 -37.57 4.90 -9.48
CA ASP A 169 -37.88 5.70 -8.27
C ASP A 169 -37.23 5.12 -7.02
N LEU A 170 -37.36 3.80 -6.81
CA LEU A 170 -36.76 3.14 -5.65
C LEU A 170 -35.24 3.19 -5.66
N LEU A 171 -34.62 3.01 -6.83
CA LEU A 171 -33.17 3.09 -7.01
C LEU A 171 -32.64 4.50 -6.72
N ILE A 172 -33.36 5.53 -7.17
CA ILE A 172 -33.03 6.93 -6.91
C ILE A 172 -33.17 7.25 -5.42
N GLU A 173 -34.27 6.82 -4.78
CA GLU A 173 -34.50 7.03 -3.35
C GLU A 173 -33.39 6.39 -2.51
N GLN A 174 -33.00 5.16 -2.84
CA GLN A 174 -31.88 4.48 -2.18
C GLN A 174 -30.51 5.14 -2.46
N ALA A 175 -30.42 5.97 -3.50
CA ALA A 175 -29.20 6.67 -3.87
C ALA A 175 -29.05 8.09 -3.29
N LYS A 176 -30.14 8.71 -2.79
CA LYS A 176 -30.13 10.10 -2.33
C LYS A 176 -29.19 10.39 -1.16
N ASP A 177 -28.98 9.41 -0.27
CA ASP A 177 -28.29 9.64 1.02
C ASP A 177 -26.91 8.98 1.13
N HIS A 178 -26.42 8.29 0.09
CA HIS A 178 -25.11 7.63 0.17
C HIS A 178 -24.08 8.33 -0.74
N GLU A 179 -22.93 8.69 -0.17
CA GLU A 179 -21.77 9.08 -0.98
C GLU A 179 -21.21 7.82 -1.65
N GLY A 180 -20.94 7.87 -2.95
CA GLY A 180 -20.44 6.71 -3.69
C GLY A 180 -21.51 5.66 -4.02
N VAL A 181 -22.78 6.04 -4.24
CA VAL A 181 -23.84 5.08 -4.65
C VAL A 181 -23.70 4.63 -6.08
N LEU A 182 -23.19 5.49 -6.97
CA LEU A 182 -23.19 5.22 -8.41
C LEU A 182 -22.65 3.82 -8.77
N PRO A 183 -21.57 3.31 -8.13
CA PRO A 183 -21.12 1.96 -8.38
C PRO A 183 -22.05 0.85 -7.85
N LEU A 184 -22.75 1.03 -6.71
CA LEU A 184 -23.78 0.07 -6.31
C LEU A 184 -24.98 0.11 -7.24
N LEU A 185 -25.35 1.30 -7.67
CA LEU A 185 -26.43 1.50 -8.62
C LEU A 185 -26.08 0.79 -9.94
N GLU A 186 -24.85 0.94 -10.43
CA GLU A 186 -24.32 0.16 -11.57
C GLU A 186 -24.47 -1.35 -11.35
N PHE A 187 -24.07 -1.86 -10.18
CA PHE A 187 -24.20 -3.28 -9.86
C PHE A 187 -25.66 -3.74 -9.85
N ALA A 188 -26.54 -3.01 -9.17
CA ALA A 188 -27.97 -3.31 -9.10
C ALA A 188 -28.63 -3.28 -10.48
N LEU A 189 -28.34 -2.26 -11.29
CA LEU A 189 -28.81 -2.15 -12.67
C LEU A 189 -28.31 -3.31 -13.53
N THR A 190 -27.07 -3.75 -13.33
CA THR A 190 -26.50 -4.92 -14.03
C THR A 190 -27.25 -6.19 -13.67
N GLN A 191 -27.56 -6.42 -12.38
CA GLN A 191 -28.36 -7.58 -11.96
C GLN A 191 -29.78 -7.53 -12.51
N ILE A 192 -30.43 -6.35 -12.46
CA ILE A 192 -31.76 -6.15 -13.05
C ILE A 192 -31.73 -6.45 -14.55
N TRP A 193 -30.72 -5.98 -15.27
CA TRP A 193 -30.56 -6.26 -16.69
C TRP A 193 -30.37 -7.74 -17.01
N GLU A 194 -29.55 -8.45 -16.25
CA GLU A 194 -29.36 -9.90 -16.40
C GLU A 194 -30.62 -10.70 -16.03
N GLY A 195 -31.42 -10.22 -15.08
CA GLY A 195 -32.75 -10.74 -14.77
C GLY A 195 -33.73 -10.52 -15.94
N MET A 196 -33.78 -9.30 -16.47
CA MET A 196 -34.63 -8.93 -17.61
C MET A 196 -34.29 -9.76 -18.87
N LYS A 197 -33.01 -10.02 -19.15
CA LYS A 197 -32.59 -10.92 -20.23
C LYS A 197 -33.15 -12.34 -20.09
N LYS A 198 -33.38 -12.79 -18.86
CA LYS A 198 -33.96 -14.10 -18.53
C LYS A 198 -35.49 -14.07 -18.43
N GLY A 199 -36.13 -12.94 -18.75
CA GLY A 199 -37.58 -12.74 -18.64
C GLY A 199 -38.08 -12.52 -17.21
N VAL A 200 -37.19 -12.23 -16.25
CA VAL A 200 -37.57 -11.89 -14.88
C VAL A 200 -37.93 -10.42 -14.80
N ASP A 201 -39.01 -10.11 -14.07
CA ASP A 201 -39.44 -8.72 -13.86
C ASP A 201 -38.45 -7.93 -13.00
N SER A 202 -38.25 -6.66 -13.36
CA SER A 202 -37.30 -5.75 -12.69
C SER A 202 -37.59 -5.54 -11.19
N ILE A 203 -38.87 -5.48 -10.76
CA ILE A 203 -39.24 -5.36 -9.34
C ILE A 203 -38.88 -6.64 -8.60
N LYS A 204 -39.16 -7.78 -9.23
CA LYS A 204 -38.85 -9.09 -8.64
C LYS A 204 -37.35 -9.23 -8.41
N THR A 205 -36.52 -8.90 -9.40
CA THR A 205 -35.07 -8.91 -9.24
C THR A 205 -34.61 -7.94 -8.15
N LEU A 206 -35.13 -6.71 -8.11
CA LEU A 206 -34.76 -5.73 -7.08
C LEU A 206 -35.12 -6.19 -5.64
N THR A 207 -36.24 -6.90 -5.50
CA THR A 207 -36.67 -7.48 -4.23
C THR A 207 -35.79 -8.66 -3.83
N GLU A 208 -35.45 -9.53 -4.78
CA GLU A 208 -34.56 -10.69 -4.57
C GLU A 208 -33.16 -10.25 -4.14
N ILE A 209 -32.62 -9.18 -4.74
CA ILE A 209 -31.32 -8.62 -4.36
C ILE A 209 -31.38 -7.77 -3.08
N ARG A 210 -32.57 -7.53 -2.49
CA ARG A 210 -32.80 -6.72 -1.28
C ARG A 210 -32.33 -5.27 -1.39
N GLY A 211 -32.58 -4.63 -2.54
CA GLY A 211 -32.18 -3.25 -2.81
C GLY A 211 -30.71 -3.09 -3.19
N VAL A 212 -30.29 -1.83 -3.40
CA VAL A 212 -29.00 -1.44 -3.99
C VAL A 212 -27.82 -1.85 -3.09
N GLY A 213 -27.90 -1.61 -1.78
CA GLY A 213 -26.89 -2.03 -0.80
C GLY A 213 -26.87 -3.54 -0.51
N GLY A 214 -28.05 -4.16 -0.49
CA GLY A 214 -28.21 -5.58 -0.20
C GLY A 214 -27.65 -6.48 -1.29
N ALA A 215 -27.74 -6.06 -2.56
CA ALA A 215 -27.30 -6.85 -3.71
C ALA A 215 -25.81 -7.20 -3.62
N LEU A 216 -25.00 -6.19 -3.34
CA LEU A 216 -23.55 -6.31 -3.26
C LEU A 216 -23.12 -7.12 -2.04
N ALA A 217 -23.73 -6.84 -0.88
CA ALA A 217 -23.46 -7.54 0.37
C ALA A 217 -23.85 -9.02 0.30
N ASN A 218 -25.02 -9.33 -0.28
CA ASN A 218 -25.45 -10.71 -0.49
C ASN A 218 -24.49 -11.43 -1.43
N LYS A 219 -24.03 -10.79 -2.51
CA LYS A 219 -23.09 -11.42 -3.43
C LYS A 219 -21.74 -11.72 -2.77
N ALA A 220 -21.23 -10.77 -1.99
CA ALA A 220 -20.01 -10.97 -1.18
C ALA A 220 -20.20 -12.12 -0.19
N GLN A 221 -21.36 -12.17 0.46
CA GLN A 221 -21.72 -13.20 1.44
C GLN A 221 -21.82 -14.59 0.80
N GLU A 222 -22.45 -14.71 -0.37
CA GLU A 222 -22.54 -15.97 -1.13
C GLU A 222 -21.16 -16.51 -1.47
N ILE A 223 -20.30 -15.66 -2.05
CA ILE A 223 -18.94 -16.05 -2.43
C ILE A 223 -18.17 -16.48 -1.19
N TYR A 224 -18.18 -15.66 -0.13
CA TYR A 224 -17.49 -15.96 1.12
C TYR A 224 -17.99 -17.24 1.81
N ALA A 225 -19.31 -17.51 1.77
CA ALA A 225 -19.89 -18.71 2.35
C ALA A 225 -19.50 -19.99 1.59
N ALA A 226 -19.24 -19.89 0.27
CA ALA A 226 -18.81 -21.00 -0.57
C ALA A 226 -17.32 -21.37 -0.40
N LEU A 227 -16.51 -20.49 0.20
CA LEU A 227 -15.08 -20.72 0.42
C LEU A 227 -14.81 -21.76 1.53
N GLY A 228 -13.71 -22.49 1.40
CA GLY A 228 -13.16 -23.32 2.48
C GLY A 228 -12.57 -22.50 3.63
N GLU A 229 -12.31 -23.13 4.78
CA GLU A 229 -11.82 -22.40 5.97
C GLU A 229 -10.45 -21.73 5.79
N LYS A 230 -9.55 -22.31 4.96
CA LYS A 230 -8.28 -21.66 4.62
C LYS A 230 -8.51 -20.43 3.73
N GLU A 231 -9.36 -20.56 2.72
CA GLU A 231 -9.70 -19.48 1.78
C GLU A 231 -10.45 -18.33 2.45
N LYS A 232 -11.33 -18.62 3.40
CA LYS A 232 -12.00 -17.59 4.22
C LYS A 232 -11.01 -16.74 5.02
N ARG A 233 -9.97 -17.36 5.60
CA ARG A 233 -8.90 -16.61 6.30
C ARG A 233 -8.12 -15.71 5.34
N ILE A 234 -7.79 -16.21 4.15
CA ILE A 234 -7.15 -15.43 3.08
C ILE A 234 -8.04 -14.25 2.69
N ALA A 235 -9.31 -14.49 2.39
CA ALA A 235 -10.27 -13.46 2.01
C ALA A 235 -10.39 -12.38 3.08
N LYS A 236 -10.58 -12.77 4.35
CA LYS A 236 -10.66 -11.82 5.48
C LYS A 236 -9.43 -10.93 5.54
N ARG A 237 -8.23 -11.50 5.52
CA ARG A 237 -6.97 -10.72 5.60
C ARG A 237 -6.83 -9.78 4.40
N ALA A 238 -7.10 -10.26 3.19
CA ALA A 238 -7.01 -9.44 1.99
C ALA A 238 -8.02 -8.28 1.98
N PHE A 239 -9.28 -8.52 2.37
CA PHE A 239 -10.29 -7.46 2.48
C PHE A 239 -9.89 -6.40 3.52
N LEU A 240 -9.37 -6.79 4.67
CA LEU A 240 -8.88 -5.84 5.68
C LEU A 240 -7.64 -5.07 5.19
N ALA A 241 -6.74 -5.73 4.47
CA ALA A 241 -5.54 -5.08 3.93
C ALA A 241 -5.88 -3.97 2.92
N MET A 242 -6.94 -4.14 2.13
CA MET A 242 -7.41 -3.17 1.11
C MET A 242 -8.23 -2.01 1.70
N ILE A 243 -8.36 -1.89 3.03
CA ILE A 243 -9.11 -0.81 3.68
C ILE A 243 -8.16 0.12 4.42
N LYS A 244 -8.32 1.42 4.19
CA LYS A 244 -7.70 2.51 4.94
C LYS A 244 -8.69 3.07 5.94
N LEU A 245 -8.47 2.74 7.21
CA LEU A 245 -9.28 3.25 8.32
C LEU A 245 -9.15 4.77 8.46
N GLY A 246 -10.29 5.47 8.53
CA GLY A 246 -10.36 6.91 8.76
C GLY A 246 -10.22 7.28 10.24
N GLU A 247 -9.46 8.33 10.55
CA GLU A 247 -9.37 8.87 11.91
C GLU A 247 -10.47 9.93 12.12
N GLY A 248 -11.70 9.47 12.41
CA GLY A 248 -12.87 10.34 12.52
C GLY A 248 -13.55 10.67 11.18
N THR A 249 -13.01 10.16 10.08
CA THR A 249 -13.61 10.17 8.74
C THR A 249 -14.09 8.77 8.36
N LYS A 250 -14.83 8.65 7.25
CA LYS A 250 -15.23 7.34 6.70
C LYS A 250 -14.01 6.48 6.34
N ASP A 251 -14.19 5.17 6.43
CA ASP A 251 -13.18 4.19 5.98
C ASP A 251 -13.13 4.21 4.44
N THR A 252 -11.93 4.19 3.86
CA THR A 252 -11.69 4.32 2.42
C THR A 252 -10.98 3.09 1.87
N ARG A 253 -11.06 2.84 0.56
CA ARG A 253 -10.30 1.77 -0.08
C ARG A 253 -8.84 2.16 -0.33
N ARG A 254 -7.97 1.16 -0.48
CA ARG A 254 -6.60 1.33 -0.99
C ARG A 254 -6.20 0.14 -1.86
N ARG A 255 -5.25 0.39 -2.77
CA ARG A 255 -4.59 -0.64 -3.56
C ARG A 255 -3.50 -1.33 -2.74
N VAL A 256 -3.38 -2.65 -2.87
CA VAL A 256 -2.36 -3.43 -2.16
C VAL A 256 -1.74 -4.48 -3.10
N PRO A 257 -0.40 -4.63 -3.13
CA PRO A 257 0.23 -5.71 -3.87
C PRO A 257 -0.23 -7.08 -3.37
N ILE A 258 -0.56 -8.00 -4.28
CA ILE A 258 -1.06 -9.33 -3.88
C ILE A 258 -0.01 -10.11 -3.08
N CYS A 259 1.27 -9.92 -3.38
CA CYS A 259 2.36 -10.57 -2.66
C CYS A 259 2.46 -10.15 -1.19
N GLU A 260 2.00 -8.95 -0.82
CA GLU A 260 2.01 -8.45 0.55
C GLU A 260 0.84 -9.01 1.38
N MET A 261 -0.19 -9.57 0.73
CA MET A 261 -1.35 -10.13 1.42
C MET A 261 -1.19 -11.60 1.82
N ALA A 262 -0.13 -12.27 1.36
CA ALA A 262 0.14 -13.68 1.67
C ALA A 262 0.72 -13.85 3.08
N ALA A 263 0.13 -14.74 3.88
CA ALA A 263 0.71 -15.16 5.15
C ALA A 263 1.93 -16.07 4.94
N TYR A 264 2.69 -16.30 6.01
CA TYR A 264 3.91 -17.11 5.98
C TYR A 264 3.73 -18.55 5.44
N ASP A 265 2.57 -19.18 5.64
CA ASP A 265 2.24 -20.55 5.18
C ASP A 265 1.39 -20.59 3.89
N GLU A 266 1.35 -19.47 3.17
CA GLU A 266 0.56 -19.27 1.96
C GLU A 266 1.40 -18.69 0.84
N THR A 267 0.95 -18.87 -0.39
CA THR A 267 1.64 -18.34 -1.56
C THR A 267 0.81 -17.22 -2.22
N PRO A 268 1.43 -16.24 -2.90
CA PRO A 268 0.70 -15.21 -3.63
C PRO A 268 -0.31 -15.76 -4.64
N GLU A 269 -0.03 -16.92 -5.24
CA GLU A 269 -0.92 -17.65 -6.14
C GLU A 269 -2.23 -18.03 -5.44
N MET A 270 -2.15 -18.52 -4.19
CA MET A 270 -3.33 -18.88 -3.41
C MET A 270 -4.19 -17.66 -3.10
N VAL A 271 -3.54 -16.53 -2.76
CA VAL A 271 -4.24 -15.27 -2.55
C VAL A 271 -4.94 -14.83 -3.83
N HIS A 272 -4.20 -14.80 -4.94
CA HIS A 272 -4.75 -14.43 -6.25
C HIS A 272 -5.95 -15.31 -6.63
N GLN A 273 -5.90 -16.63 -6.41
CA GLN A 273 -7.02 -17.53 -6.68
C GLN A 273 -8.27 -17.19 -5.86
N VAL A 274 -8.12 -16.90 -4.58
CA VAL A 274 -9.26 -16.48 -3.73
C VAL A 274 -9.81 -15.13 -4.21
N LEU A 275 -8.94 -14.16 -4.53
CA LEU A 275 -9.37 -12.84 -5.01
C LEU A 275 -10.06 -12.91 -6.38
N MET A 276 -9.66 -13.83 -7.26
CA MET A 276 -10.32 -14.04 -8.55
C MET A 276 -11.80 -14.39 -8.38
N GLU A 277 -12.20 -15.12 -7.33
CA GLU A 277 -13.60 -15.44 -7.06
C GLU A 277 -14.45 -14.17 -6.86
N PHE A 278 -13.89 -13.17 -6.18
CA PHE A 278 -14.52 -11.87 -5.95
C PHE A 278 -14.41 -10.92 -7.17
N ALA A 279 -13.44 -11.15 -8.05
CA ALA A 279 -13.21 -10.36 -9.26
C ALA A 279 -14.01 -10.82 -10.49
N LYS A 280 -14.71 -11.96 -10.42
CA LYS A 280 -15.50 -12.51 -11.55
C LYS A 280 -16.48 -11.47 -12.12
N PRO A 281 -16.73 -11.46 -13.45
CA PRO A 281 -17.57 -10.45 -14.11
C PRO A 281 -18.99 -10.26 -13.54
N GLY A 282 -19.54 -11.27 -12.85
CA GLY A 282 -20.86 -11.18 -12.20
C GLY A 282 -20.85 -10.67 -10.76
N ALA A 283 -19.67 -10.52 -10.13
CA ALA A 283 -19.52 -10.04 -8.77
C ALA A 283 -18.78 -8.69 -8.74
N ARG A 284 -17.65 -8.58 -9.46
CA ARG A 284 -16.79 -7.37 -9.56
C ARG A 284 -16.55 -6.67 -8.23
N LEU A 285 -16.46 -7.43 -7.13
CA LEU A 285 -16.28 -6.88 -5.78
C LEU A 285 -14.84 -6.42 -5.56
N ILE A 286 -13.91 -7.02 -6.30
CA ILE A 286 -12.49 -6.70 -6.31
C ILE A 286 -12.04 -6.45 -7.74
N THR A 287 -11.18 -5.45 -7.92
CA THR A 287 -10.45 -5.19 -9.15
C THR A 287 -9.04 -5.74 -9.00
N LEU A 288 -8.59 -6.54 -9.97
CA LEU A 288 -7.23 -7.06 -10.05
C LEU A 288 -6.54 -6.41 -11.25
N SER A 289 -5.37 -5.80 -11.03
CA SER A 289 -4.50 -5.32 -12.10
C SER A 289 -3.37 -6.32 -12.32
N SER A 290 -3.04 -6.62 -13.57
CA SER A 290 -1.93 -7.50 -13.95
C SER A 290 -0.73 -6.66 -14.41
N ASP A 291 0.22 -6.39 -13.52
CA ASP A 291 1.52 -5.83 -13.92
C ASP A 291 2.37 -6.94 -14.57
N LEU A 292 2.35 -7.00 -15.90
CA LEU A 292 3.32 -7.77 -16.68
C LEU A 292 4.54 -6.89 -17.00
N THR A 293 5.46 -6.71 -16.04
CA THR A 293 6.87 -6.43 -16.41
C THR A 293 7.87 -7.14 -15.47
N PRO A 294 8.71 -8.05 -16.00
CA PRO A 294 9.91 -8.50 -15.32
C PRO A 294 11.01 -7.43 -15.46
N ARG A 295 11.51 -6.90 -14.34
CA ARG A 295 12.74 -6.08 -14.34
C ARG A 295 13.93 -6.99 -14.65
N PRO A 296 14.75 -6.74 -15.69
CA PRO A 296 16.01 -7.46 -15.85
C PRO A 296 16.96 -7.06 -14.71
N PRO A 297 17.74 -7.99 -14.14
CA PRO A 297 18.74 -7.64 -13.14
C PRO A 297 19.79 -6.74 -13.79
N SER A 298 19.96 -5.54 -13.25
CA SER A 298 21.15 -4.71 -13.48
C SER A 298 22.38 -5.48 -13.01
N LEU A 299 23.20 -5.90 -13.96
CA LEU A 299 24.55 -6.40 -13.74
C LEU A 299 25.41 -5.22 -13.28
N GLU A 300 25.66 -5.10 -11.97
CA GLU A 300 26.89 -4.53 -11.42
C GLU A 300 26.94 -4.74 -9.90
N GLY A 301 27.89 -5.58 -9.47
CA GLY A 301 28.11 -5.92 -8.07
C GLY A 301 29.15 -7.03 -7.98
N LYS A 302 30.41 -6.60 -7.89
CA LYS A 302 31.62 -7.44 -7.81
C LYS A 302 31.49 -8.55 -6.78
N GLY A 303 32.05 -9.71 -7.14
CA GLY A 303 31.95 -10.95 -6.38
C GLY A 303 32.56 -10.88 -4.99
N GLU A 304 31.93 -11.61 -4.08
CA GLU A 304 32.56 -12.09 -2.86
C GLU A 304 32.06 -13.51 -2.59
N LYS A 305 33.00 -14.45 -2.52
CA LYS A 305 32.75 -15.85 -2.18
C LYS A 305 32.46 -15.93 -0.68
N THR A 306 31.31 -16.49 -0.32
CA THR A 306 31.09 -17.01 1.04
C THR A 306 30.32 -18.33 1.03
N ASP A 307 30.62 -19.08 2.06
CA ASP A 307 30.62 -20.53 2.22
C ASP A 307 29.25 -21.22 2.12
N SER A 308 29.26 -22.43 1.60
CA SER A 308 28.10 -23.29 1.40
C SER A 308 27.76 -24.05 2.68
N ARG A 309 26.86 -23.50 3.53
CA ARG A 309 26.06 -24.25 4.53
C ARG A 309 25.04 -23.36 5.26
N GLU A 310 24.23 -22.59 4.56
CA GLU A 310 22.98 -22.03 5.12
C GLU A 310 21.86 -22.13 4.08
N THR A 311 20.72 -22.66 4.53
CA THR A 311 19.47 -22.80 3.77
C THR A 311 18.99 -21.45 3.23
N PRO A 312 18.81 -21.27 1.90
CA PRO A 312 18.44 -19.97 1.37
C PRO A 312 16.91 -19.80 1.37
N LEU A 313 16.41 -19.08 2.38
CA LEU A 313 15.22 -18.23 2.24
C LEU A 313 15.70 -16.77 2.33
N SER A 314 16.64 -16.40 1.46
CA SER A 314 16.98 -15.01 1.19
C SER A 314 15.89 -14.42 0.29
N VAL A 315 14.85 -13.87 0.90
CA VAL A 315 13.95 -12.89 0.26
C VAL A 315 14.76 -11.60 0.08
N SER A 316 15.61 -11.59 -0.93
CA SER A 316 16.30 -10.40 -1.42
C SER A 316 15.85 -10.18 -2.86
N GLY A 317 15.00 -9.17 -3.05
CA GLY A 317 14.71 -8.52 -4.33
C GLY A 317 14.24 -9.45 -5.45
N ARG A 318 12.93 -9.71 -5.51
CA ARG A 318 12.21 -10.16 -6.73
C ARG A 318 10.71 -10.28 -6.43
N GLY A 319 9.96 -9.18 -6.52
CA GLY A 319 8.50 -9.21 -6.60
C GLY A 319 8.09 -9.66 -8.00
N TRP A 320 7.50 -10.83 -8.14
CA TRP A 320 7.08 -11.37 -9.45
C TRP A 320 5.57 -11.16 -9.61
N GLY A 321 5.15 -10.40 -10.62
CA GLY A 321 4.04 -10.69 -11.55
C GLY A 321 2.58 -10.72 -11.09
N TRP A 322 2.26 -10.63 -9.80
CA TRP A 322 0.85 -10.77 -9.34
C TRP A 322 0.03 -9.47 -9.37
N GLY A 323 0.67 -8.32 -9.58
CA GLY A 323 0.02 -7.01 -9.61
C GLY A 323 -0.69 -6.62 -8.29
N TYR A 324 -1.75 -5.83 -8.40
CA TYR A 324 -2.44 -5.19 -7.26
C TYR A 324 -3.91 -5.60 -7.19
N ALA A 325 -4.45 -5.59 -5.97
CA ALA A 325 -5.88 -5.72 -5.73
C ALA A 325 -6.45 -4.50 -5.00
N GLU A 326 -7.71 -4.18 -5.33
CA GLU A 326 -8.48 -3.10 -4.70
C GLU A 326 -9.96 -3.50 -4.60
N ILE A 327 -10.63 -3.04 -3.54
CA ILE A 327 -12.09 -3.19 -3.41
C ILE A 327 -12.78 -2.23 -4.39
N THR A 328 -13.62 -2.78 -5.27
CA THR A 328 -14.27 -1.98 -6.33
C THR A 328 -15.28 -0.99 -5.75
N HIS A 329 -15.91 -1.30 -4.62
CA HIS A 329 -17.01 -0.51 -4.06
C HIS A 329 -16.93 -0.39 -2.53
N GLU A 330 -16.80 0.85 -2.02
CA GLU A 330 -16.71 1.14 -0.57
C GLU A 330 -18.00 0.81 0.19
N ALA A 331 -19.13 0.70 -0.50
CA ALA A 331 -20.39 0.24 0.10
C ALA A 331 -20.31 -1.12 0.79
N LEU A 332 -19.35 -1.97 0.42
CA LEU A 332 -19.12 -3.22 1.16
C LEU A 332 -18.82 -2.96 2.64
N PHE A 333 -18.22 -1.81 2.98
CA PHE A 333 -17.86 -1.47 4.36
C PHE A 333 -19.12 -1.28 5.23
N ASP A 334 -20.19 -0.75 4.64
CA ASP A 334 -21.43 -0.43 5.36
C ASP A 334 -22.46 -1.56 5.32
N HIS A 335 -22.54 -2.26 4.19
CA HIS A 335 -23.61 -3.22 3.91
C HIS A 335 -23.22 -4.69 4.11
N TRP A 336 -21.93 -5.05 3.99
CA TRP A 336 -21.51 -6.43 4.24
C TRP A 336 -21.25 -6.65 5.73
N LEU A 337 -22.25 -7.21 6.41
CA LEU A 337 -22.27 -7.37 7.88
C LEU A 337 -21.02 -8.08 8.43
N ILE A 338 -20.50 -9.09 7.72
CA ILE A 338 -19.29 -9.80 8.12
C ILE A 338 -18.06 -8.88 8.08
N LEU A 339 -17.90 -8.09 7.01
CA LEU A 339 -16.80 -7.14 6.90
C LEU A 339 -16.91 -6.05 7.97
N LYS A 340 -18.12 -5.57 8.24
CA LYS A 340 -18.39 -4.61 9.32
C LYS A 340 -18.04 -5.19 10.69
N GLU A 341 -18.35 -6.46 10.93
CA GLU A 341 -17.96 -7.16 12.15
C GLU A 341 -16.43 -7.26 12.27
N TRP A 342 -15.73 -7.61 11.18
CA TRP A 342 -14.26 -7.63 11.16
C TRP A 342 -13.68 -6.25 11.47
N LEU A 343 -14.17 -5.19 10.81
CA LEU A 343 -13.72 -3.82 11.05
C LEU A 343 -13.97 -3.39 12.50
N SER A 344 -15.14 -3.70 13.06
CA SER A 344 -15.46 -3.32 14.45
C SER A 344 -14.58 -4.03 15.50
N LYS A 345 -14.30 -5.32 15.30
CA LYS A 345 -13.51 -6.13 16.23
C LYS A 345 -12.01 -5.92 16.10
N SER A 346 -11.55 -5.45 14.94
CA SER A 346 -10.14 -5.37 14.61
C SER A 346 -9.62 -3.95 14.40
N ARG A 347 -10.36 -2.88 14.74
CA ARG A 347 -9.89 -1.50 14.47
C ARG A 347 -8.50 -1.18 15.04
N ASP A 348 -8.25 -1.52 16.30
CA ASP A 348 -6.93 -1.30 16.92
C ASP A 348 -5.88 -2.29 16.42
N ASP A 349 -6.29 -3.52 16.11
CA ASP A 349 -5.42 -4.56 15.53
C ASP A 349 -4.97 -4.18 14.11
N ILE A 350 -5.88 -3.71 13.25
CA ILE A 350 -5.61 -3.26 11.87
C ILE A 350 -4.69 -2.04 11.89
N ARG A 351 -4.91 -1.09 12.81
CA ARG A 351 -4.00 0.05 12.99
C ARG A 351 -2.60 -0.39 13.36
N PHE A 352 -2.49 -1.35 14.29
CA PHE A 352 -1.20 -1.89 14.71
C PHE A 352 -0.53 -2.67 13.58
N GLU A 353 -1.28 -3.53 12.89
CA GLU A 353 -0.82 -4.28 11.71
C GLU A 353 -0.28 -3.34 10.63
N ARG A 354 -0.98 -2.23 10.34
CA ARG A 354 -0.52 -1.24 9.37
C ARG A 354 0.82 -0.63 9.76
N LYS A 355 0.95 -0.17 11.00
CA LYS A 355 2.23 0.35 11.52
C LYS A 355 3.34 -0.70 11.43
N LEU A 356 3.02 -1.96 11.73
CA LEU A 356 3.97 -3.06 11.65
C LEU A 356 4.38 -3.34 10.20
N SER A 357 3.45 -3.29 9.25
CA SER A 357 3.73 -3.50 7.83
C SER A 357 4.61 -2.38 7.27
N GLU A 358 4.30 -1.13 7.59
CA GLU A 358 5.11 0.04 7.20
C GLU A 358 6.53 -0.06 7.77
N ALA A 359 6.66 -0.40 9.06
CA ALA A 359 7.96 -0.59 9.70
C ALA A 359 8.75 -1.77 9.12
N ALA A 360 8.09 -2.88 8.82
CA ALA A 360 8.72 -4.06 8.22
C ALA A 360 9.22 -3.75 6.79
N ASN A 361 8.43 -3.04 5.98
CA ASN A 361 8.81 -2.63 4.64
C ASN A 361 9.97 -1.63 4.67
N ALA A 362 9.88 -0.57 5.48
CA ALA A 362 10.97 0.40 5.65
C ALA A 362 12.27 -0.25 6.15
N TRP A 363 12.16 -1.21 7.09
CA TRP A 363 13.31 -1.98 7.55
C TRP A 363 13.92 -2.82 6.42
N ASN A 364 13.11 -3.47 5.61
CA ASN A 364 13.58 -4.27 4.48
C ASN A 364 14.27 -3.40 3.41
N GLU A 365 13.66 -2.27 3.05
CA GLU A 365 14.20 -1.30 2.08
C GLU A 365 15.50 -0.65 2.54
N SER A 366 15.64 -0.40 3.84
CA SER A 366 16.88 0.14 4.43
C SER A 366 18.06 -0.85 4.45
N GLY A 367 17.92 -2.04 3.87
CA GLY A 367 18.92 -3.11 3.97
C GLY A 367 18.98 -3.72 5.36
N LYS A 368 17.86 -3.74 6.10
CA LYS A 368 17.71 -4.29 7.45
C LYS A 368 18.43 -3.52 8.55
N ALA A 369 18.41 -2.19 8.48
CA ALA A 369 19.05 -1.32 9.48
C ALA A 369 18.53 -1.59 10.91
N ALA A 370 19.43 -1.86 11.85
CA ALA A 370 19.07 -2.22 13.21
C ALA A 370 18.30 -1.11 13.96
N GLY A 371 18.46 0.15 13.57
CA GLY A 371 17.81 1.31 14.19
C GLY A 371 16.28 1.34 14.04
N LEU A 372 15.74 0.69 13.00
CA LEU A 372 14.31 0.66 12.70
C LEU A 372 13.55 -0.45 13.45
N LEU A 373 14.26 -1.38 14.09
CA LEU A 373 13.66 -2.51 14.80
C LEU A 373 12.91 -2.06 16.05
N TRP A 374 11.78 -2.72 16.32
CA TRP A 374 10.96 -2.46 17.51
C TRP A 374 11.39 -3.36 18.68
N TRP A 375 12.58 -3.09 19.23
CA TRP A 375 13.18 -3.90 20.30
C TRP A 375 13.03 -3.30 21.71
N GLN A 376 12.52 -2.07 21.83
CA GLN A 376 12.30 -1.39 23.11
C GLN A 376 10.81 -1.39 23.50
N SER A 377 10.54 -1.37 24.81
CA SER A 377 9.21 -1.10 25.35
C SER A 377 8.81 0.35 25.06
N PRO A 378 7.55 0.66 24.70
CA PRO A 378 6.39 -0.24 24.68
C PRO A 378 6.18 -1.03 23.38
N ASN A 379 6.92 -0.71 22.31
CA ASN A 379 6.66 -1.26 20.98
C ASN A 379 6.88 -2.77 20.89
N LEU A 380 7.92 -3.30 21.55
CA LEU A 380 8.17 -4.74 21.59
C LEU A 380 7.06 -5.49 22.34
N ASP A 381 6.58 -4.95 23.46
CA ASP A 381 5.54 -5.59 24.27
C ASP A 381 4.21 -5.66 23.51
N LEU A 382 3.88 -4.59 22.77
CA LEU A 382 2.72 -4.56 21.89
C LEU A 382 2.88 -5.55 20.72
N LEU A 383 4.08 -5.62 20.13
CA LEU A 383 4.39 -6.53 19.04
C LEU A 383 4.31 -8.01 19.47
N GLU A 384 4.82 -8.35 20.66
CA GLU A 384 4.72 -9.70 21.22
C GLU A 384 3.26 -10.08 21.53
N LYS A 385 2.48 -9.17 22.14
CA LYS A 385 1.04 -9.38 22.37
C LYS A 385 0.29 -9.60 21.07
N PHE A 386 0.57 -8.80 20.05
CA PHE A 386 -0.04 -8.93 18.73
C PHE A 386 0.36 -10.24 18.05
N TYR A 387 1.63 -10.64 18.15
CA TYR A 387 2.12 -11.92 17.64
C TYR A 387 1.42 -13.11 18.31
N GLN A 388 1.27 -13.11 19.62
CA GLN A 388 0.58 -14.19 20.35
C GLN A 388 -0.87 -14.36 19.90
N LYS A 389 -1.55 -13.25 19.57
CA LYS A 389 -2.94 -13.25 19.11
C LYS A 389 -3.08 -13.69 17.65
N ASN A 390 -2.15 -13.29 16.78
CA ASN A 390 -2.32 -13.35 15.32
C ASN A 390 -1.19 -14.11 14.60
N GLN A 391 -0.49 -15.04 15.27
CA GLN A 391 0.70 -15.72 14.74
C GLN A 391 0.57 -16.27 13.31
N SER A 392 -0.60 -16.84 12.97
CA SER A 392 -0.87 -17.42 11.64
C SER A 392 -1.19 -16.39 10.56
N GLU A 393 -1.38 -15.12 10.90
CA GLU A 393 -1.77 -14.07 9.97
C GLU A 393 -0.59 -13.18 9.54
N PHE A 394 0.58 -13.34 10.18
CA PHE A 394 1.78 -12.55 9.85
C PHE A 394 2.28 -12.84 8.43
N THR A 395 2.54 -11.76 7.70
CA THR A 395 3.15 -11.83 6.37
C THR A 395 4.65 -12.13 6.47
N VAL A 396 5.27 -12.52 5.36
CA VAL A 396 6.70 -12.87 5.33
C VAL A 396 7.59 -11.70 5.82
N PRO A 397 7.42 -10.45 5.37
CA PRO A 397 8.19 -9.30 5.88
C PRO A 397 7.98 -9.06 7.38
N GLN A 398 6.73 -9.13 7.85
CA GLN A 398 6.38 -8.91 9.26
C GLN A 398 7.01 -9.98 10.18
N MET A 399 6.97 -11.24 9.77
CA MET A 399 7.58 -12.34 10.53
C MET A 399 9.11 -12.17 10.63
N ALA A 400 9.77 -11.76 9.54
CA ALA A 400 11.20 -11.48 9.55
C ALA A 400 11.56 -10.31 10.48
N PHE A 401 10.78 -9.23 10.41
CA PHE A 401 10.93 -8.05 11.27
C PHE A 401 10.73 -8.39 12.76
N TYR A 402 9.72 -9.18 13.09
CA TYR A 402 9.45 -9.64 14.45
C TYR A 402 10.62 -10.44 15.03
N ARG A 403 11.09 -11.47 14.29
CA ARG A 403 12.22 -12.30 14.73
C ARG A 403 13.48 -11.48 14.95
N ALA A 404 13.75 -10.51 14.06
CA ALA A 404 14.88 -9.60 14.20
C ALA A 404 14.76 -8.69 15.44
N SER A 405 13.56 -8.15 15.69
CA SER A 405 13.27 -7.30 16.86
C SER A 405 13.46 -8.05 18.18
N VAL A 406 12.90 -9.27 18.30
CA VAL A 406 13.05 -10.13 19.48
C VAL A 406 14.51 -10.54 19.69
N ARG A 407 15.23 -10.87 18.60
CA ARG A 407 16.66 -11.23 18.69
C ARG A 407 17.49 -10.06 19.23
N LYS A 408 17.20 -8.83 18.78
CA LYS A 408 17.90 -7.62 19.22
C LYS A 408 17.65 -7.32 20.71
N ASP A 409 16.42 -7.49 21.18
CA ASP A 409 16.10 -7.35 22.61
C ASP A 409 16.89 -8.36 23.47
N ARG A 410 16.84 -9.65 23.11
CA ARG A 410 17.57 -10.70 23.85
C ARG A 410 19.07 -10.43 23.92
N MET A 411 19.67 -10.04 22.79
CA MET A 411 21.11 -9.74 22.72
C MET A 411 21.47 -8.55 23.63
N THR A 412 20.66 -7.49 23.62
CA THR A 412 20.89 -6.30 24.44
C THR A 412 20.73 -6.61 25.94
N LYS A 413 19.72 -7.40 26.33
CA LYS A 413 19.55 -7.86 27.71
C LYS A 413 20.72 -8.71 28.19
N LEU A 414 21.26 -9.60 27.36
CA LEU A 414 22.43 -10.41 27.70
C LEU A 414 23.68 -9.56 27.92
N ILE A 415 23.94 -8.59 27.04
CA ILE A 415 25.06 -7.65 27.17
C ILE A 415 24.94 -6.84 28.47
N ASN A 416 23.77 -6.26 28.74
CA ASN A 416 23.54 -5.47 29.94
C ASN A 416 23.69 -6.32 31.23
N ARG A 417 23.22 -7.57 31.24
CA ARG A 417 23.42 -8.50 32.37
C ARG A 417 24.90 -8.85 32.56
N GLY A 418 25.66 -9.02 31.47
CA GLY A 418 27.10 -9.20 31.52
C GLY A 418 27.80 -7.99 32.16
N ILE A 419 27.48 -6.77 31.71
CA ILE A 419 28.05 -5.52 32.25
C ILE A 419 27.75 -5.37 33.74
N ILE A 420 26.50 -5.59 34.16
CA ILE A 420 26.11 -5.54 35.57
C ILE A 420 26.87 -6.60 36.38
N SER A 421 27.02 -7.82 35.86
CA SER A 421 27.73 -8.89 36.56
C SER A 421 29.21 -8.55 36.75
N VAL A 422 29.86 -7.95 35.74
CA VAL A 422 31.25 -7.45 35.84
C VAL A 422 31.36 -6.31 36.85
N LEU A 423 30.42 -5.37 36.85
CA LEU A 423 30.37 -4.29 37.85
C LEU A 423 30.21 -4.83 39.29
N VAL A 424 29.35 -5.83 39.50
CA VAL A 424 29.17 -6.49 40.80
C VAL A 424 30.43 -7.25 41.21
N MET A 425 31.11 -7.92 40.29
CA MET A 425 32.40 -8.57 40.59
C MET A 425 33.49 -7.56 40.93
N LEU A 426 33.60 -6.45 40.20
CA LEU A 426 34.62 -5.41 40.45
C LEU A 426 34.39 -4.71 41.80
N THR A 427 33.14 -4.40 42.12
CA THR A 427 32.78 -3.82 43.44
C THR A 427 33.00 -4.83 44.56
N GLY A 428 32.59 -6.10 44.37
CA GLY A 428 32.86 -7.17 45.32
C GLY A 428 34.35 -7.42 45.55
N PHE A 429 35.15 -7.40 44.48
CA PHE A 429 36.61 -7.54 44.56
C PHE A 429 37.26 -6.36 45.30
N SER A 430 36.78 -5.13 45.07
CA SER A 430 37.25 -3.95 45.79
C SER A 430 36.94 -4.04 47.29
N VAL A 431 35.73 -4.44 47.66
CA VAL A 431 35.33 -4.65 49.08
C VAL A 431 36.12 -5.79 49.71
N TRP A 432 36.35 -6.89 48.99
CA TRP A 432 37.15 -8.02 49.47
C TRP A 432 38.62 -7.62 49.70
N GLY A 433 39.20 -6.84 48.79
CA GLY A 433 40.54 -6.26 48.95
C GLY A 433 40.65 -5.42 50.23
N ASP A 434 39.68 -4.53 50.47
CA ASP A 434 39.61 -3.70 51.68
C ASP A 434 39.47 -4.53 52.97
N PHE A 435 38.64 -5.58 52.96
CA PHE A 435 38.46 -6.47 54.10
C PHE A 435 39.74 -7.27 54.40
N ARG A 436 40.41 -7.79 53.36
CA ARG A 436 41.68 -8.50 53.51
C ARG A 436 42.77 -7.58 54.07
N ALA A 437 42.87 -6.36 53.56
CA ALA A 437 43.80 -5.35 54.09
C ALA A 437 43.53 -5.02 55.57
N ARG A 438 42.26 -4.94 55.99
CA ARG A 438 41.89 -4.80 57.41
C ARG A 438 42.35 -6.01 58.24
N SER A 439 42.11 -7.23 57.76
CA SER A 439 42.51 -8.48 58.45
C SER A 439 44.04 -8.62 58.65
N GLU A 440 44.83 -8.09 57.71
CA GLU A 440 46.29 -8.15 57.79
C GLU A 440 46.81 -7.13 58.82
N ARG A 441 46.16 -5.97 58.94
CA ARG A 441 46.43 -5.01 60.02
C ARG A 441 46.16 -5.62 61.41
N ASP A 442 45.08 -6.38 61.57
CA ASP A 442 44.77 -7.03 62.85
C ASP A 442 45.78 -8.13 63.23
N ARG A 443 46.29 -8.86 62.23
CA ARG A 443 47.35 -9.85 62.44
C ARG A 443 48.70 -9.22 62.82
N MET A 444 49.02 -8.07 62.25
CA MET A 444 50.21 -7.29 62.62
C MET A 444 50.11 -6.78 64.07
N PHE A 445 48.94 -6.27 64.48
CA PHE A 445 48.69 -5.84 65.85
C PHE A 445 48.83 -6.98 66.87
N LYS A 446 48.26 -8.16 66.59
CA LYS A 446 48.42 -9.33 67.47
C LYS A 446 49.88 -9.74 67.64
N ARG A 447 50.67 -9.76 66.56
CA ARG A 447 52.10 -10.10 66.64
C ARG A 447 52.91 -9.09 67.45
N GLN A 448 52.59 -7.80 67.39
CA GLN A 448 53.23 -6.80 68.23
C GLN A 448 52.87 -6.98 69.72
N ILE A 449 51.61 -7.29 70.01
CA ILE A 449 51.15 -7.57 71.39
C ILE A 449 51.81 -8.84 71.92
N ASP A 450 51.85 -9.93 71.13
CA ASP A 450 52.49 -11.19 71.55
C ASP A 450 53.99 -10.99 71.78
N ALA A 451 54.68 -10.19 70.94
CA ALA A 451 56.09 -9.85 71.14
C ALA A 451 56.30 -9.02 72.41
N LEU A 452 55.42 -8.06 72.70
CA LEU A 452 55.44 -7.25 73.94
C LEU A 452 55.19 -8.12 75.17
N ILE A 453 54.24 -9.05 75.12
CA ILE A 453 53.95 -9.98 76.21
C ILE A 453 55.15 -10.88 76.47
N ILE A 454 55.79 -11.43 75.43
CA ILE A 454 57.00 -12.24 75.57
C ILE A 454 58.14 -11.42 76.20
N GLN A 455 58.30 -10.18 75.79
CA GLN A 455 59.36 -9.29 76.29
C GLN A 455 59.13 -8.88 77.76
N VAL A 456 57.88 -8.64 78.15
CA VAL A 456 57.47 -8.38 79.54
C VAL A 456 57.65 -9.63 80.41
N CYS A 457 57.23 -10.81 79.95
CA CYS A 457 57.45 -12.07 80.67
C CYS A 457 58.94 -12.37 80.88
N LYS A 458 59.79 -12.03 79.90
CA LYS A 458 61.25 -12.21 79.99
C LYS A 458 61.88 -11.26 81.03
N LEU A 459 61.42 -10.01 81.09
CA LEU A 459 61.84 -9.02 82.10
C LEU A 459 61.40 -9.41 83.52
N ILE A 460 60.21 -9.99 83.68
CA ILE A 460 59.72 -10.47 84.98
C ILE A 460 60.54 -11.68 85.47
N TRP A 461 60.98 -12.55 84.57
CA TRP A 461 61.80 -13.72 84.90
C TRP A 461 63.24 -13.37 85.32
N GLU A 462 63.82 -12.27 84.83
CA GLU A 462 65.15 -11.80 85.26
C GLU A 462 65.14 -11.02 86.59
N LEU A 463 63.95 -10.72 87.13
CA LEU A 463 63.72 -9.97 88.37
C LEU A 463 63.36 -10.85 89.59
N ILE A 464 63.23 -12.16 89.38
CA ILE A 464 63.03 -13.21 90.41
C ILE A 464 64.31 -14.04 90.49
#